data_AF-A0A2G5CJR0-F1
#
_entry.id   AF-A0A2G5CJR0-F1
#
_cell.length_a   1.000
_cell.length_b   1.000
_cell.length_c   1.000
_cell.angle_alpha   90.00
_cell.angle_beta   90.00
_cell.angle_gamma   90.00
#
_symmetry.space_group_name_H-M   'P 1'
#
loop_
_entity.id
_entity.type
_entity.pdbx_description
1 polymer ?
#
loop_
_entity_poly.entity_id
_entity_poly.type
_entity_poly.pdbx_seq_one_letter_code
_entity_poly.pdbx_strand_id
1 'polypeptide(L)'
;MFTCPAAEMVDGSKVLYFEQAFWRTPQKPFRQRFYMVKPCSKEMKCDVELSSYAIRDAEEYKNFCDRPKDQRPLPEEVVEDVAEHLTTIYLKRCQRGKRCLYEGSTPPGGFPNSWNGASYCTSELAVVKKDEIHTWDRGYDENGNQVWGVKSGPYEFKPAPASSSSDMLSPLNVTPMQFLEKRVQGSFALQE
;
A
#
# COMPACT_ATOMS: atom_id res chain seq x y z
N MET A 1 0.32 -1.99 -4.59
CA MET A 1 0.69 -1.11 -3.46
C MET A 1 -0.60 -0.71 -2.81
N PHE A 2 -0.73 -0.97 -1.51
CA PHE A 2 -1.87 -0.52 -0.71
C PHE A 2 -1.37 0.36 0.42
N THR A 3 -2.14 1.38 0.75
CA THR A 3 -1.87 2.25 1.88
C THR A 3 -3.18 2.83 2.40
N CYS A 4 -3.25 3.01 3.71
CA CYS A 4 -4.39 3.60 4.39
C CYS A 4 -3.97 4.18 5.75
N PRO A 5 -4.76 5.11 6.31
CA PRO A 5 -4.53 5.59 7.68
C PRO A 5 -4.59 4.45 8.70
N ALA A 6 -3.64 4.46 9.63
CA ALA A 6 -3.51 3.47 10.70
C ALA A 6 -3.63 4.10 12.09
N ALA A 7 -2.98 5.25 12.31
CA ALA A 7 -3.03 5.95 13.59
C ALA A 7 -2.73 7.46 13.44
N GLU A 8 -2.81 8.18 14.55
CA GLU A 8 -2.38 9.57 14.67
C GLU A 8 -1.55 9.73 15.96
N MET A 9 -0.39 10.36 15.82
CA MET A 9 0.50 10.65 16.94
C MET A 9 -0.02 11.85 17.73
N VAL A 10 0.40 11.95 18.99
CA VAL A 10 0.04 13.06 19.88
C VAL A 10 0.44 14.45 19.35
N ASP A 11 1.47 14.53 18.51
CA ASP A 11 1.92 15.77 17.87
C ASP A 11 1.15 16.10 16.57
N GLY A 12 0.12 15.32 16.23
CA GLY A 12 -0.69 15.47 15.03
C GLY A 12 -0.10 14.79 13.79
N SER A 13 1.05 14.11 13.91
CA SER A 13 1.61 13.32 12.80
C SER A 13 0.66 12.19 12.42
N LYS A 14 0.43 12.00 11.12
CA LYS A 14 -0.42 10.91 10.62
C LYS A 14 0.42 9.67 10.38
N VAL A 15 -0.04 8.51 10.84
CA VAL A 15 0.58 7.22 10.57
C VAL A 15 -0.23 6.49 9.51
N LEU A 16 0.41 6.15 8.40
CA LEU A 16 -0.15 5.33 7.34
C LEU A 16 0.48 3.95 7.40
N TYR A 17 -0.35 2.92 7.29
CA TYR A 17 0.15 1.60 6.92
C TYR A 17 0.44 1.58 5.42
N PHE A 18 1.50 0.91 5.03
CA PHE A 18 1.92 0.73 3.65
C PHE A 18 2.37 -0.70 3.40
N GLU A 19 1.91 -1.26 2.28
CA GLU A 19 2.39 -2.55 1.79
C GLU A 19 2.62 -2.59 0.28
N GLN A 20 3.59 -3.40 -0.09
CA GLN A 20 3.85 -3.80 -1.47
C GLN A 20 3.88 -5.32 -1.57
N ALA A 21 3.11 -5.82 -2.52
CA ALA A 21 3.02 -7.22 -2.88
C ALA A 21 3.19 -7.36 -4.39
N PHE A 22 3.64 -8.53 -4.83
CA PHE A 22 3.64 -8.86 -6.25
C PHE A 22 2.19 -9.09 -6.71
N TRP A 23 1.83 -8.59 -7.89
CA TRP A 23 0.44 -8.55 -8.35
C TRP A 23 -0.23 -9.93 -8.45
N ARG A 24 0.54 -11.01 -8.65
CA ARG A 24 0.01 -12.40 -8.66
C ARG A 24 -0.18 -13.00 -7.28
N THR A 25 0.39 -12.38 -6.25
CA THR A 25 0.31 -12.84 -4.85
C THR A 25 0.06 -11.63 -3.93
N PRO A 26 -1.05 -10.89 -4.13
CA PRO A 26 -1.34 -9.68 -3.35
C PRO A 26 -1.40 -9.95 -1.84
N GLN A 27 -1.86 -11.13 -1.45
CA GLN A 27 -1.98 -11.58 -0.06
C GLN A 27 -0.65 -11.90 0.64
N LYS A 28 0.49 -11.81 -0.07
CA LYS A 28 1.84 -12.06 0.45
C LYS A 28 2.71 -10.83 0.21
N PRO A 29 2.52 -9.74 0.99
CA PRO A 29 3.35 -8.55 0.85
C PRO A 29 4.80 -8.86 1.16
N PHE A 30 5.72 -8.46 0.27
CA PHE A 30 7.16 -8.61 0.48
C PHE A 30 7.76 -7.40 1.21
N ARG A 31 6.99 -6.32 1.37
CA ARG A 31 7.38 -5.11 2.10
C ARG A 31 6.16 -4.53 2.80
N GLN A 32 6.31 -4.27 4.09
CA GLN A 32 5.31 -3.61 4.93
C GLN A 32 5.99 -2.54 5.79
N ARG A 33 5.44 -1.35 5.89
CA ARG A 33 6.02 -0.21 6.64
C ARG A 33 4.93 0.60 7.31
N PHE A 34 5.31 1.31 8.37
CA PHE A 34 4.58 2.51 8.75
C PHE A 34 5.23 3.74 8.14
N TYR A 35 4.42 4.60 7.56
CA TYR A 35 4.82 5.93 7.14
C TYR A 35 4.25 6.95 8.11
N MET A 36 5.12 7.74 8.73
CA MET A 36 4.72 8.88 9.52
C MET A 36 4.85 10.15 8.68
N VAL A 37 3.75 10.88 8.56
CA VAL A 37 3.63 12.10 7.76
C VAL A 37 3.38 13.29 8.67
N LYS A 38 4.25 14.29 8.61
CA LYS A 38 4.10 15.52 9.40
C LYS A 38 4.62 16.75 8.65
N PRO A 39 4.17 17.96 8.98
CA PRO A 39 4.76 19.16 8.41
C PRO A 39 6.24 19.27 8.82
N CYS A 40 7.08 19.78 7.93
CA CYS A 40 8.45 20.12 8.30
C CYS A 40 8.47 21.22 9.35
N SER A 41 9.50 21.21 10.21
CA SER A 41 9.73 22.32 11.14
C SER A 41 10.00 23.61 10.37
N LYS A 42 9.68 24.77 10.98
CA LYS A 42 9.85 26.09 10.35
C LYS A 42 11.31 26.42 9.98
N GLU A 43 12.26 25.73 10.60
CA GLU A 43 13.69 25.91 10.37
C GLU A 43 14.18 25.12 9.15
N MET A 44 13.47 24.07 8.76
CA MET A 44 13.81 23.26 7.61
C MET A 44 13.26 23.86 6.32
N LYS A 45 14.05 23.78 5.26
CA LYS A 45 13.63 24.15 3.91
C LYS A 45 12.87 22.98 3.27
N CYS A 46 11.71 22.60 3.79
CA CYS A 46 10.79 21.61 3.21
C CYS A 46 9.35 21.86 3.67
N ASP A 47 8.37 21.20 3.03
CA ASP A 47 6.96 21.34 3.37
C ASP A 47 6.46 20.17 4.22
N VAL A 48 6.86 18.94 3.87
CA VAL A 48 6.40 17.70 4.52
C VAL A 48 7.60 16.78 4.79
N GLU A 49 7.63 16.22 5.99
CA GLU A 49 8.51 15.12 6.36
C GLU A 49 7.72 13.81 6.26
N LEU A 50 8.27 12.87 5.50
CA LEU A 50 7.77 11.50 5.40
C LEU A 50 8.83 10.56 5.94
N SER A 51 8.62 10.04 7.14
CA SER A 51 9.52 9.08 7.77
C SER A 51 8.95 7.67 7.65
N SER A 52 9.79 6.70 7.33
CA SER A 52 9.41 5.29 7.18
C SER A 52 9.99 4.46 8.32
N TYR A 53 9.19 3.54 8.83
CA TYR A 53 9.52 2.71 9.97
C TYR A 53 9.26 1.23 9.67
N ALA A 54 10.09 0.39 10.25
CA ALA A 54 9.81 -1.04 10.36
C ALA A 54 8.60 -1.27 11.27
N ILE A 55 7.96 -2.42 11.08
CA ILE A 55 6.85 -2.90 11.91
C ILE A 55 7.39 -4.03 12.76
N ARG A 56 7.18 -3.97 14.08
CA ARG A 56 7.68 -4.98 15.03
C ARG A 56 7.16 -6.38 14.69
N ASP A 57 5.84 -6.52 14.54
CA ASP A 57 5.19 -7.75 14.10
C ASP A 57 4.49 -7.56 12.75
N ALA A 58 5.23 -7.65 11.66
CA ALA A 58 4.67 -7.46 10.32
C ALA A 58 3.64 -8.53 9.92
N GLU A 59 3.54 -9.67 10.62
CA GLU A 59 2.55 -10.70 10.28
C GLU A 59 1.13 -10.22 10.63
N GLU A 60 0.96 -9.59 11.79
CA GLU A 60 -0.32 -9.08 12.29
C GLU A 60 -0.89 -7.94 11.43
N TYR A 61 -0.04 -7.27 10.64
CA TYR A 61 -0.45 -6.16 9.77
C TYR A 61 -0.68 -6.56 8.32
N LYS A 62 -0.55 -7.83 7.94
CA LYS A 62 -0.76 -8.26 6.55
C LYS A 62 -2.15 -7.88 6.04
N ASN A 63 -2.21 -7.26 4.86
CA ASN A 63 -3.45 -6.81 4.22
C ASN A 63 -4.29 -5.89 5.15
N PHE A 64 -3.62 -5.12 6.02
CA PHE A 64 -4.28 -4.27 7.03
C PHE A 64 -5.38 -3.39 6.43
N CYS A 65 -5.16 -2.84 5.23
CA CYS A 65 -6.11 -1.94 4.59
C CYS A 65 -7.38 -2.62 4.07
N ASP A 66 -7.37 -3.94 3.86
CA ASP A 66 -8.52 -4.71 3.38
C ASP A 66 -9.40 -5.21 4.53
N ARG A 67 -8.86 -5.30 5.75
CA ARG A 67 -9.61 -5.74 6.93
C ARG A 67 -10.63 -4.70 7.40
N PRO A 68 -11.77 -5.07 7.98
CA PRO A 68 -12.62 -4.14 8.74
C PRO A 68 -11.85 -3.43 9.88
N LYS A 69 -12.21 -2.19 10.24
CA LYS A 69 -11.47 -1.41 11.24
C LYS A 69 -11.42 -2.06 12.63
N ASP A 70 -12.47 -2.79 13.00
CA ASP A 70 -12.62 -3.54 14.25
C ASP A 70 -11.81 -4.86 14.28
N GLN A 71 -11.23 -5.26 13.15
CA GLN A 71 -10.38 -6.46 13.02
C GLN A 71 -8.91 -6.12 12.75
N ARG A 72 -8.55 -4.84 12.91
CA ARG A 72 -7.19 -4.33 12.79
C ARG A 72 -6.65 -4.04 14.18
N PRO A 73 -5.32 -4.08 14.37
CA PRO A 73 -4.67 -3.46 15.52
C PRO A 73 -5.19 -2.04 15.74
N LEU A 74 -5.46 -1.70 17.00
CA LEU A 74 -5.95 -0.40 17.41
C LEU A 74 -4.86 0.67 17.17
N PRO A 75 -5.23 1.95 17.05
CA PRO A 75 -4.26 3.03 16.88
C PRO A 75 -3.15 3.05 17.93
N GLU A 76 -3.45 2.71 19.18
CA GLU A 76 -2.48 2.65 20.28
C GLU A 76 -1.47 1.52 20.06
N GLU A 77 -1.92 0.33 19.65
CA GLU A 77 -1.08 -0.82 19.31
C GLU A 77 -0.19 -0.49 18.08
N VAL A 78 -0.76 0.18 17.07
CA VAL A 78 0.00 0.66 15.90
C VAL A 78 1.16 1.54 16.32
N VAL A 79 0.95 2.46 17.27
CA VAL A 79 1.99 3.37 17.77
C VAL A 79 3.06 2.60 18.55
N GLU A 80 2.69 1.60 19.34
CA GLU A 80 3.62 0.73 20.09
C GLU A 80 4.46 -0.18 19.16
N ASP A 81 3.91 -0.55 18.01
CA ASP A 81 4.56 -1.40 17.01
C ASP A 81 5.41 -0.65 15.97
N VAL A 82 5.42 0.69 16.02
CA VAL A 82 6.41 1.49 15.28
C VAL A 82 7.81 1.13 15.80
N ALA A 83 8.58 0.46 14.95
CA ALA A 83 9.91 -0.05 15.30
C ALA A 83 11.02 0.86 14.76
N GLU A 84 12.07 0.25 14.19
CA GLU A 84 13.24 0.96 13.68
C GLU A 84 12.86 2.01 12.63
N HIS A 85 13.41 3.22 12.79
CA HIS A 85 13.40 4.25 11.75
C HIS A 85 14.29 3.82 10.59
N LEU A 86 13.75 3.84 9.37
CA LEU A 86 14.46 3.37 8.18
C LEU A 86 14.92 4.52 7.30
N THR A 87 14.02 5.43 6.95
CA THR A 87 14.34 6.58 6.09
C THR A 87 13.48 7.78 6.40
N THR A 88 13.96 8.97 6.05
CA THR A 88 13.15 10.19 6.00
C THR A 88 13.31 10.88 4.65
N ILE A 89 12.19 11.17 4.01
CA ILE A 89 12.10 11.97 2.78
C ILE A 89 11.58 13.36 3.14
N TYR A 90 12.26 14.38 2.63
CA TYR A 90 11.86 15.77 2.79
C TYR A 90 11.20 16.27 1.50
N LEU A 91 9.87 16.31 1.51
CA LEU A 91 9.07 16.69 0.36
C LEU A 91 8.92 18.21 0.29
N LYS A 92 8.99 18.72 -0.94
CA LYS A 92 8.65 20.10 -1.29
C LYS A 92 7.50 20.12 -2.27
N ARG A 93 6.65 21.14 -2.14
CA ARG A 93 5.64 21.43 -3.13
C ARG A 93 6.32 21.79 -4.45
N CYS A 94 5.91 21.11 -5.51
CA CYS A 94 6.42 21.40 -6.84
C CYS A 94 5.97 22.79 -7.32
N GLN A 95 6.86 23.47 -8.05
CA GLN A 95 6.55 24.76 -8.65
C GLN A 95 5.40 24.65 -9.66
N ARG A 96 4.66 25.75 -9.85
CA ARG A 96 3.55 25.82 -10.80
C ARG A 96 4.04 25.45 -12.20
N GLY A 97 3.30 24.56 -12.88
CA GLY A 97 3.65 24.07 -14.22
C GLY A 97 4.34 22.70 -14.23
N LYS A 98 4.89 22.23 -13.11
CA LYS A 98 5.37 20.84 -12.99
C LYS A 98 4.20 19.85 -12.96
N ARG A 99 4.48 18.60 -13.34
CA ARG A 99 3.53 17.49 -13.29
C ARG A 99 3.26 17.03 -11.85
N CYS A 100 4.29 17.03 -11.01
CA CYS A 100 4.17 16.66 -9.60
C CYS A 100 3.45 17.74 -8.77
N LEU A 101 2.88 17.30 -7.65
CA LEU A 101 2.36 18.12 -6.56
C LEU A 101 3.43 18.29 -5.48
N TYR A 102 4.09 17.19 -5.11
CA TYR A 102 5.22 17.17 -4.19
C TYR A 102 6.33 16.29 -4.75
N GLU A 103 7.57 16.64 -4.48
CA GLU A 103 8.74 15.82 -4.80
C GLU A 103 9.80 15.98 -3.70
N GLY A 104 10.57 14.93 -3.46
CA GLY A 104 11.65 14.96 -2.48
C GLY A 104 12.42 13.65 -2.43
N SER A 105 13.51 13.69 -1.68
CA SER A 105 14.39 12.54 -1.49
C SER A 105 14.88 12.47 -0.05
N THR A 106 15.50 11.34 0.29
CA THR A 106 16.45 11.25 1.40
C THR A 106 17.60 12.24 1.21
N PRO A 107 18.24 12.71 2.29
CA PRO A 107 19.42 13.58 2.20
C PRO A 107 20.59 12.85 1.52
N PRO A 108 21.63 13.59 1.07
CA PRO A 108 22.86 12.98 0.58
C PRO A 108 23.45 12.00 1.61
N GLY A 109 23.91 10.83 1.15
CA GLY A 109 24.37 9.74 2.01
C GLY A 109 23.26 8.79 2.47
N GLY A 110 21.99 9.15 2.32
CA GLY A 110 20.87 8.27 2.61
C GLY A 110 20.76 7.88 4.09
N PHE A 111 20.30 6.66 4.35
CA PHE A 111 20.18 6.07 5.68
C PHE A 111 20.81 4.68 5.71
N PRO A 112 21.33 4.22 6.88
CA PRO A 112 21.89 2.88 7.00
C PRO A 112 20.93 1.79 6.54
N ASN A 113 21.44 0.81 5.80
CA ASN A 113 20.67 -0.34 5.36
C ASN A 113 21.60 -1.53 5.17
N SER A 114 21.26 -2.68 5.75
CA SER A 114 22.08 -3.89 5.70
C SER A 114 21.50 -4.99 4.79
N TRP A 115 20.49 -4.68 3.97
CA TRP A 115 19.81 -5.69 3.15
C TRP A 115 20.60 -6.01 1.89
N ASN A 116 20.72 -7.29 1.56
CA ASN A 116 21.35 -7.78 0.34
C ASN A 116 22.75 -7.18 0.07
N GLY A 117 23.54 -6.97 1.13
CA GLY A 117 24.89 -6.42 1.02
C GLY A 117 24.97 -4.90 0.90
N ALA A 118 23.87 -4.19 1.14
CA ALA A 118 23.90 -2.74 1.26
C ALA A 118 24.59 -2.30 2.56
N SER A 119 25.11 -1.08 2.56
CA SER A 119 25.50 -0.31 3.74
C SER A 119 24.58 0.90 3.95
N TYR A 120 24.02 1.46 2.88
CA TYR A 120 23.03 2.54 2.95
C TYR A 120 21.96 2.41 1.87
N CYS A 121 20.86 3.13 2.05
CA CYS A 121 19.79 3.22 1.09
C CYS A 121 19.35 4.67 0.87
N THR A 122 18.84 4.93 -0.33
CA THR A 122 18.21 6.20 -0.69
C THR A 122 16.77 5.93 -1.11
N SER A 123 15.93 6.95 -0.92
CA SER A 123 14.53 6.92 -1.34
C SER A 123 14.16 8.26 -1.97
N GLU A 124 13.44 8.20 -3.07
CA GLU A 124 12.83 9.34 -3.74
C GLU A 124 11.34 9.12 -3.86
N LEU A 125 10.57 10.18 -3.65
CA LEU A 125 9.11 10.16 -3.75
C LEU A 125 8.64 11.38 -4.52
N ALA A 126 7.76 11.15 -5.49
CA ALA A 126 6.94 12.20 -6.07
C ALA A 126 5.46 11.85 -5.94
N VAL A 127 4.69 12.79 -5.38
CA VAL A 127 3.23 12.78 -5.41
C VAL A 127 2.81 13.53 -6.66
N VAL A 128 2.15 12.85 -7.59
CA VAL A 128 1.78 13.36 -8.89
C VAL A 128 0.25 13.59 -8.94
N LYS A 129 -0.19 14.45 -9.85
CA LYS A 129 -1.63 14.68 -10.08
C LYS A 129 -2.35 13.38 -10.42
N LYS A 130 -3.67 13.33 -10.15
CA LYS A 130 -4.53 12.14 -10.36
C LYS A 130 -4.10 10.94 -9.49
N ASP A 131 -3.68 11.23 -8.26
CA ASP A 131 -3.31 10.25 -7.23
C ASP A 131 -2.25 9.24 -7.67
N GLU A 132 -1.37 9.66 -8.58
CA GLU A 132 -0.23 8.88 -9.03
C GLU A 132 0.95 9.10 -8.08
N ILE A 133 1.64 8.00 -7.72
CA ILE A 133 2.75 8.00 -6.77
C ILE A 133 3.96 7.38 -7.44
N HIS A 134 5.07 8.10 -7.48
CA HIS A 134 6.35 7.61 -7.99
C HIS A 134 7.29 7.37 -6.83
N THR A 135 7.78 6.14 -6.67
CA THR A 135 8.71 5.78 -5.58
C THR A 135 9.97 5.16 -6.14
N TRP A 136 11.14 5.58 -5.64
CA TRP A 136 12.42 5.02 -6.03
C TRP A 136 13.29 4.70 -4.83
N ASP A 137 13.21 3.47 -4.34
CA ASP A 137 14.08 2.97 -3.28
C ASP A 137 15.26 2.20 -3.86
N ARG A 138 16.46 2.52 -3.39
CA ARG A 138 17.71 1.91 -3.85
C ARG A 138 18.64 1.67 -2.66
N GLY A 139 19.37 0.56 -2.71
CA GLY A 139 20.41 0.25 -1.73
C GLY A 139 21.77 0.17 -2.38
N TYR A 140 22.78 0.59 -1.64
CA TYR A 140 24.15 0.73 -2.10
C TYR A 140 25.12 0.09 -1.10
N ASP A 141 26.19 -0.51 -1.59
CA ASP A 141 27.30 -1.00 -0.76
C ASP A 141 28.23 0.16 -0.31
N GLU A 142 29.24 -0.16 0.50
CA GLU A 142 30.23 0.82 1.00
C GLU A 142 31.04 1.51 -0.11
N ASN A 143 31.15 0.88 -1.29
CA ASN A 143 31.83 1.44 -2.46
C ASN A 143 30.90 2.30 -3.33
N GLY A 144 29.62 2.42 -2.97
CA GLY A 144 28.61 3.17 -3.71
C GLY A 144 28.01 2.42 -4.90
N ASN A 145 28.20 1.09 -5.01
CA ASN A 145 27.55 0.29 -6.04
C ASN A 145 26.10 -0.02 -5.63
N GLN A 146 25.16 0.17 -6.54
CA GLN A 146 23.77 -0.21 -6.28
C GLN A 146 23.61 -1.73 -6.25
N VAL A 147 23.20 -2.27 -5.09
CA VAL A 147 23.03 -3.71 -4.84
C VAL A 147 21.58 -4.17 -4.88
N TRP A 148 20.61 -3.28 -4.65
CA TRP A 148 19.19 -3.57 -4.81
C TRP A 148 18.38 -2.36 -5.27
N GLY A 149 17.15 -2.61 -5.70
CA GLY A 149 16.26 -1.60 -6.27
C GLY A 149 16.41 -1.48 -7.80
N VAL A 150 15.47 -0.77 -8.42
CA VAL A 150 15.44 -0.62 -9.88
C VAL A 150 16.50 0.39 -10.32
N LYS A 151 17.21 0.10 -11.42
CA LYS A 151 18.25 1.01 -11.99
C LYS A 151 17.67 2.01 -12.98
N SER A 152 16.60 1.66 -13.69
CA SER A 152 16.07 2.40 -14.82
C SER A 152 15.15 3.58 -14.46
N GLY A 153 14.72 3.70 -13.20
CA GLY A 153 13.82 4.76 -12.75
C GLY A 153 12.87 4.34 -11.63
N PRO A 154 12.00 5.25 -11.18
CA PRO A 154 11.00 4.98 -10.15
C PRO A 154 9.96 3.96 -10.60
N TYR A 155 9.35 3.26 -9.64
CA TYR A 155 8.06 2.62 -9.87
C TYR A 155 6.96 3.68 -9.93
N GLU A 156 6.13 3.62 -10.97
CA GLU A 156 5.00 4.52 -11.17
C GLU A 156 3.68 3.81 -10.78
N PHE A 157 3.12 4.15 -9.63
CA PHE A 157 1.85 3.62 -9.17
C PHE A 157 0.70 4.55 -9.57
N LYS A 158 -0.27 4.00 -10.30
CA LYS A 158 -1.52 4.68 -10.63
C LYS A 158 -2.67 4.01 -9.89
N PRO A 159 -3.72 4.76 -9.51
CA PRO A 159 -4.92 4.15 -8.96
C PRO A 159 -5.43 3.07 -9.90
N ALA A 160 -5.81 1.92 -9.35
CA ALA A 160 -6.59 0.97 -10.12
C ALA A 160 -7.90 1.66 -10.55
N PRO A 161 -8.46 1.32 -11.74
CA PRO A 161 -9.81 1.73 -12.06
C PRO A 161 -10.71 1.31 -10.91
N ALA A 162 -11.66 2.16 -10.50
CA ALA A 162 -12.70 1.74 -9.59
C ALA A 162 -13.42 0.55 -10.26
N SER A 163 -13.07 -0.67 -9.87
CA SER A 163 -13.89 -1.82 -10.19
C SER A 163 -15.21 -1.57 -9.49
N SER A 164 -16.31 -1.85 -10.18
CA SER A 164 -17.63 -1.99 -9.58
C SER A 164 -17.54 -3.12 -8.54
N SER A 165 -17.09 -2.81 -7.33
CA SER A 165 -17.06 -3.73 -6.20
C SER A 165 -18.47 -3.81 -5.60
N SER A 166 -19.38 -4.33 -6.41
CA SER A 166 -20.64 -4.96 -6.01
C SER A 166 -20.90 -6.05 -7.05
N ASP A 167 -21.37 -7.21 -6.59
CA ASP A 167 -21.89 -8.33 -7.41
C ASP A 167 -20.93 -9.48 -7.77
N MET A 168 -20.05 -9.90 -6.85
CA MET A 168 -19.51 -11.27 -6.89
C MET A 168 -19.59 -12.02 -5.56
N LEU A 169 -20.40 -11.54 -4.61
CA LEU A 169 -20.77 -12.29 -3.41
C LEU A 169 -22.25 -12.03 -3.06
N SER A 170 -23.15 -12.80 -3.67
CA SER A 170 -24.47 -13.05 -3.13
C SER A 170 -24.76 -14.54 -3.30
N PRO A 171 -24.57 -15.37 -2.25
CA PRO A 171 -25.22 -16.66 -2.19
C PRO A 171 -26.68 -16.42 -1.80
N LEU A 172 -27.59 -17.17 -2.44
CA LEU A 172 -29.04 -17.21 -2.19
C LEU A 172 -29.90 -16.22 -2.97
N ASN A 173 -30.21 -16.61 -4.21
CA ASN A 173 -31.57 -16.47 -4.73
C ASN A 173 -31.92 -17.75 -5.49
N VAL A 174 -32.31 -18.78 -4.75
CA VAL A 174 -32.99 -19.96 -5.31
C VAL A 174 -34.38 -19.50 -5.71
N THR A 175 -34.58 -19.26 -7.01
CA THR A 175 -35.92 -19.09 -7.58
C THR A 175 -36.54 -20.47 -7.80
N PRO A 176 -37.84 -20.68 -7.52
CA PRO A 176 -38.47 -21.97 -7.74
C PRO A 176 -38.57 -22.25 -9.24
N MET A 177 -38.05 -23.40 -9.67
CA MET A 177 -38.27 -23.93 -11.03
C MET A 177 -39.78 -24.00 -11.30
N GLN A 178 -40.26 -23.20 -12.26
CA GLN A 178 -41.57 -23.38 -12.85
C GLN A 178 -41.57 -24.70 -13.64
N PHE A 179 -42.43 -25.61 -13.20
CA PHE A 179 -42.78 -26.84 -13.87
C PHE A 179 -43.21 -26.54 -15.32
N LEU A 180 -42.39 -26.92 -16.29
CA LEU A 180 -42.76 -26.86 -17.70
C LEU A 180 -43.48 -28.17 -18.04
N GLU A 181 -44.81 -28.11 -18.12
CA GLU A 181 -45.63 -29.18 -18.69
C GLU A 181 -45.17 -29.49 -20.12
N LYS A 182 -44.61 -30.67 -20.34
CA LYS A 182 -44.58 -31.31 -21.66
C LYS A 182 -45.53 -32.49 -21.66
N ARG A 183 -46.71 -32.21 -22.21
CA ARG A 183 -47.74 -33.15 -22.64
C ARG A 183 -47.11 -34.21 -23.55
N VAL A 184 -47.03 -35.46 -23.08
CA VAL A 184 -46.86 -36.63 -23.93
C VAL A 184 -48.14 -37.45 -23.83
N GLN A 185 -48.78 -37.61 -24.98
CA GLN A 185 -50.06 -38.28 -25.18
C GLN A 185 -49.75 -39.76 -25.48
N GLY A 186 -50.32 -40.68 -24.70
CA GLY A 186 -50.06 -42.13 -24.85
C GLY A 186 -51.04 -42.98 -24.05
N SER A 187 -52.27 -43.08 -24.58
CA SER A 187 -53.23 -44.20 -24.53
C SER A 187 -53.21 -45.19 -23.35
N PHE A 188 -54.32 -45.19 -22.62
CA PHE A 188 -54.79 -46.25 -21.72
C PHE A 188 -55.16 -47.54 -22.49
N ALA A 189 -54.80 -48.69 -21.93
CA ALA A 189 -55.64 -49.88 -21.89
C ALA A 189 -55.17 -50.80 -20.74
N LEU A 190 -56.04 -51.00 -19.76
CA LEU A 190 -55.97 -52.05 -18.74
C LEU A 190 -56.75 -53.25 -19.26
N GLN A 191 -56.15 -54.45 -19.32
CA GLN A 191 -56.84 -55.68 -18.93
C GLN A 191 -55.83 -56.83 -18.73
N GLU A 192 -56.03 -57.53 -17.60
CA GLU A 192 -55.53 -58.83 -17.10
C GLU A 192 -54.34 -59.54 -17.77
#